data_AF-A0A7S2LZZ5-F1
#
_entry.id   AF-A0A7S2LZZ5-F1
#
_cell.length_a   1.000
_cell.length_b   1.000
_cell.length_c   1.000
_cell.angle_alpha   90.00
_cell.angle_beta   90.00
_cell.angle_gamma   90.00
#
_symmetry.space_group_name_H-M   'P 1'
#
loop_
_entity.id
_entity.type
_entity.pdbx_description
1 polymer ?
#
loop_
_entity_poly.entity_id
_entity_poly.type
_entity_poly.pdbx_seq_one_letter_code
_entity_poly.pdbx_strand_id
1 'polypeptide(L)'
;ERLQREYQNLVNGLVDQGLLEASANEAGFASNVLNPDVINEAVPGNIRRAEHFISFMKKIVEHLKTRLLTVAGPRGGVISETPLAFLHRMITTTSLEAKPLKFAYSRLSSLLRTLQVPNLDDYNALTDVADFASLVATYSEGLPKFAIIMEPNGSSIPGASDPVIQLACLDASLAIAPLFKRFGSVIITSGTLSPIDLYPKLLQFEPRVSESFNMSTFRPCIRPLVITRGSDQLPVSTKFDDRGDMGVVRNYGSMLVEL
;
A
#
# COMPACT_ATOMS: atom_id res chain seq x y z
N GLU A 1 -6.82 32.68 17.19
CA GLU A 1 -5.49 33.09 16.69
C GLU A 1 -4.70 32.00 15.96
N ARG A 2 -4.36 30.85 16.58
CA ARG A 2 -3.55 29.81 15.91
C ARG A 2 -4.19 29.24 14.63
N LEU A 3 -5.48 28.91 14.67
CA LEU A 3 -6.24 28.43 13.50
C LEU A 3 -6.37 29.49 12.39
N GLN A 4 -6.36 30.78 12.75
CA GLN A 4 -6.40 31.87 11.76
C GLN A 4 -5.04 32.03 11.07
N ARG A 5 -3.93 31.86 11.80
CA ARG A 5 -2.58 31.78 11.23
C ARG A 5 -2.44 30.56 10.31
N GLU A 6 -2.89 29.39 10.75
CA GLU A 6 -2.90 28.19 9.89
C GLU A 6 -3.73 28.44 8.61
N TYR A 7 -4.92 29.03 8.73
CA TYR A 7 -5.74 29.36 7.56
C TYR A 7 -5.01 30.26 6.56
N GLN A 8 -4.31 31.29 7.04
CA GLN A 8 -3.49 32.17 6.19
C GLN A 8 -2.35 31.39 5.52
N ASN A 9 -1.70 30.48 6.24
CA ASN A 9 -0.64 29.63 5.69
C ASN A 9 -1.17 28.68 4.62
N LEU A 10 -2.36 28.08 4.82
CA LEU A 10 -3.02 27.22 3.83
C LEU A 10 -3.43 27.98 2.55
N VAL A 11 -3.68 29.29 2.64
CA VAL A 11 -3.98 30.15 1.49
C VAL A 11 -2.72 30.45 0.68
N ASN A 12 -1.60 30.66 1.36
CA ASN A 12 -0.32 31.02 0.74
C ASN A 12 0.44 29.80 0.17
N GLY A 13 0.07 28.57 0.57
CA GLY A 13 0.65 27.31 0.06
C GLY A 13 1.43 26.55 1.13
N LEU A 14 1.37 25.21 1.11
CA LEU A 14 1.98 24.34 2.13
C LEU A 14 3.52 24.34 2.11
N VAL A 15 4.12 24.56 0.93
CA VAL A 15 5.56 24.44 0.70
C VAL A 15 6.33 25.68 1.16
N ASP A 16 5.72 26.86 1.06
CA ASP A 16 6.40 28.16 1.24
C ASP A 16 6.83 28.44 2.70
N GLN A 17 6.52 27.54 3.66
CA GLN A 17 6.77 27.74 5.08
C GLN A 17 7.29 26.50 5.85
N GLY A 18 7.80 25.48 5.17
CA GLY A 18 8.53 24.37 5.85
C GLY A 18 7.67 23.41 6.68
N LEU A 19 6.34 23.35 6.48
CA LEU A 19 5.46 22.40 7.18
C LEU A 19 5.68 20.93 6.74
N LEU A 20 6.28 20.70 5.57
CA LEU A 20 6.68 19.36 5.11
C LEU A 20 8.19 19.11 5.25
N GLU A 21 8.97 20.11 5.69
CA GLU A 21 10.39 19.94 6.05
C GLU A 21 10.51 19.34 7.46
N ALA A 22 9.93 18.17 7.67
CA ALA A 22 10.53 17.26 8.64
C ALA A 22 11.86 16.80 8.02
N SER A 23 12.94 16.89 8.81
CA SER A 23 14.33 16.62 8.44
C SER A 23 14.46 15.65 7.26
N ALA A 24 15.21 16.03 6.22
CA ALA A 24 15.33 15.35 4.92
C ALA A 24 15.66 13.83 4.98
N ASN A 25 15.97 13.30 6.16
CA ASN A 25 16.26 11.90 6.42
C ASN A 25 15.07 11.06 6.91
N GLU A 26 14.00 11.64 7.49
CA GLU A 26 12.90 10.86 8.10
C GLU A 26 11.56 11.00 7.35
N ALA A 27 11.20 12.19 6.86
CA ALA A 27 9.96 12.37 6.09
C ALA A 27 10.08 11.95 4.62
N GLY A 28 11.31 11.79 4.13
CA GLY A 28 11.60 11.45 2.74
C GLY A 28 11.18 10.05 2.29
N PHE A 29 10.67 9.19 3.19
CA PHE A 29 10.11 7.89 2.82
C PHE A 29 8.57 7.88 2.87
N ALA A 30 7.96 8.52 3.88
CA ALA A 30 6.50 8.63 3.99
C ALA A 30 5.90 9.59 2.94
N SER A 31 6.63 10.66 2.58
CA SER A 31 6.21 11.64 1.58
C SER A 31 6.25 11.11 0.13
N ASN A 32 6.82 9.93 -0.13
CA ASN A 32 7.04 9.41 -1.49
C ASN A 32 5.80 8.78 -2.12
N VAL A 33 4.76 8.50 -1.34
CA VAL A 33 3.55 7.84 -1.86
C VAL A 33 2.60 8.84 -2.53
N LEU A 34 2.70 10.13 -2.20
CA LEU A 34 1.93 11.19 -2.84
C LEU A 34 2.75 11.82 -3.97
N ASN A 35 2.10 12.10 -5.10
CA ASN A 35 2.77 12.75 -6.24
C ASN A 35 3.33 14.12 -5.78
N PRO A 36 4.61 14.45 -6.02
CA PRO A 36 5.19 15.75 -5.68
C PRO A 36 4.38 16.95 -6.21
N ASP A 37 3.63 16.77 -7.30
CA ASP A 37 2.77 17.82 -7.85
C ASP A 37 1.60 18.18 -6.91
N VAL A 38 1.08 17.22 -6.13
CA VAL A 38 0.02 17.44 -5.13
C VAL A 38 0.58 18.18 -3.91
N ILE A 39 1.85 17.96 -3.59
CA ILE A 39 2.52 18.61 -2.47
C ILE A 39 2.69 20.12 -2.72
N ASN A 40 2.90 20.51 -3.98
CA ASN A 40 3.18 21.90 -4.37
C ASN A 40 1.94 22.78 -4.55
N GLU A 41 0.73 22.21 -4.53
CA GLU A 41 -0.50 22.96 -4.78
C GLU A 41 -1.12 23.52 -3.48
N ALA A 42 -1.73 24.70 -3.58
CA ALA A 42 -2.48 25.29 -2.47
C ALA A 42 -3.71 24.46 -2.10
N VAL A 43 -3.93 24.28 -0.79
CA VAL A 43 -5.05 23.47 -0.28
C VAL A 43 -6.40 24.06 -0.73
N PRO A 44 -7.31 23.22 -1.27
CA PRO A 44 -8.62 23.65 -1.73
C PRO A 44 -9.42 24.41 -0.67
N GLY A 45 -10.09 25.49 -1.09
CA GLY A 45 -10.86 26.39 -0.21
C GLY A 45 -11.85 25.68 0.71
N ASN A 46 -12.48 24.62 0.19
CA ASN A 46 -13.53 23.85 0.87
C ASN A 46 -13.06 23.16 2.16
N ILE A 47 -11.76 22.85 2.30
CA ILE A 47 -11.19 22.15 3.45
C ILE A 47 -10.23 23.01 4.29
N ARG A 48 -10.11 24.32 4.01
CA ARG A 48 -9.22 25.22 4.77
C ARG A 48 -9.67 25.39 6.22
N ARG A 49 -10.98 25.54 6.46
CA ARG A 49 -11.55 25.66 7.81
C ARG A 49 -11.62 24.29 8.48
N ALA A 50 -11.18 24.20 9.73
CA ALA A 50 -11.16 22.95 10.49
C ALA A 50 -12.57 22.32 10.63
N GLU A 51 -13.61 23.13 10.87
CA GLU A 51 -14.99 22.65 11.00
C GLU A 51 -15.50 21.98 9.71
N HIS A 52 -15.17 22.56 8.56
CA HIS A 52 -15.50 21.98 7.26
C HIS A 52 -14.70 20.70 7.01
N PHE A 53 -13.43 20.67 7.40
CA PHE A 53 -12.58 19.48 7.26
C PHE A 53 -13.06 18.31 8.14
N ILE A 54 -13.49 18.57 9.37
CA ILE A 54 -14.08 17.53 10.23
C ILE A 54 -15.38 17.00 9.60
N SER A 55 -16.23 17.89 9.08
CA SER A 55 -17.45 17.49 8.38
C SER A 55 -17.17 16.67 7.12
N PHE A 56 -16.09 17.02 6.40
CA PHE A 56 -15.58 16.29 5.25
C PHE A 56 -15.11 14.88 5.62
N MET A 57 -14.27 14.73 6.65
CA MET A 57 -13.80 13.42 7.12
C MET A 57 -14.95 12.54 7.61
N LYS A 58 -15.94 13.11 8.31
CA LYS A 58 -17.15 12.37 8.74
C LYS A 58 -17.91 11.77 7.55
N LYS A 59 -18.06 12.51 6.44
CA LYS A 59 -18.70 12.00 5.22
C LYS A 59 -17.92 10.83 4.60
N ILE A 60 -16.59 10.89 4.62
CA ILE A 60 -15.73 9.81 4.11
C ILE A 60 -15.89 8.56 4.98
N VAL A 61 -15.81 8.71 6.31
CA VAL A 61 -15.98 7.60 7.25
C VAL A 61 -17.36 6.95 7.10
N GLU A 62 -18.42 7.76 6.97
CA GLU A 62 -19.76 7.22 6.76
C GLU A 62 -19.87 6.44 5.44
N HIS A 63 -19.24 6.95 4.37
CA HIS A 63 -19.17 6.21 3.11
C HIS A 63 -18.47 4.85 3.30
N LEU A 64 -17.27 4.82 3.89
CA LEU A 64 -16.54 3.57 4.14
C LEU A 64 -17.33 2.58 5.00
N LYS A 65 -18.02 3.08 6.03
CA LYS A 65 -18.89 2.26 6.88
C LYS A 65 -20.04 1.63 6.10
N THR A 66 -20.71 2.41 5.24
CA THR A 66 -21.79 1.85 4.41
C THR A 66 -21.26 0.77 3.46
N ARG A 67 -20.06 0.96 2.90
CA ARG A 67 -19.38 -0.04 2.04
C ARG A 67 -19.06 -1.32 2.80
N LEU A 68 -18.47 -1.22 3.98
CA LEU A 68 -18.20 -2.38 4.84
C LEU A 68 -19.47 -3.16 5.20
N LEU A 69 -20.55 -2.45 5.54
CA LEU A 69 -21.84 -3.07 5.84
C LEU A 69 -22.45 -3.80 4.64
N THR A 70 -22.30 -3.26 3.42
CA THR A 70 -22.78 -3.94 2.21
C THR A 70 -22.04 -5.25 1.94
N VAL A 71 -20.76 -5.31 2.33
CA VAL A 71 -19.90 -6.48 2.11
C VAL A 71 -20.12 -7.51 3.22
N ALA A 72 -20.36 -7.09 4.47
CA ALA A 72 -20.65 -8.00 5.59
C ALA A 72 -22.08 -8.58 5.59
N GLY A 73 -22.99 -8.03 4.77
CA GLY A 73 -24.39 -8.43 4.76
C GLY A 73 -24.64 -9.87 4.26
N PRO A 74 -25.87 -10.40 4.41
CA PRO A 74 -26.24 -11.77 4.02
C PRO A 74 -26.18 -12.07 2.51
N ARG A 75 -26.04 -11.03 1.67
CA ARG A 75 -25.78 -11.13 0.22
C ARG A 75 -24.38 -10.65 -0.16
N GLY A 76 -23.55 -10.40 0.85
CA GLY A 76 -22.20 -9.91 0.71
C GLY A 76 -21.25 -10.99 0.20
N GLY A 77 -20.18 -10.57 -0.45
CA GLY A 77 -19.14 -11.42 -1.00
C GLY A 77 -17.88 -10.59 -1.24
N VAL A 78 -16.82 -11.24 -1.73
CA VAL A 78 -15.59 -10.52 -2.11
C VAL A 78 -15.88 -9.64 -3.32
N ILE A 79 -15.60 -8.34 -3.20
CA ILE A 79 -15.80 -7.36 -4.28
C ILE A 79 -14.46 -6.71 -4.60
N SER A 80 -14.09 -6.71 -5.89
CA SER A 80 -12.94 -5.96 -6.39
C SER A 80 -13.41 -4.78 -7.23
N GLU A 81 -12.89 -3.59 -6.95
CA GLU A 81 -13.20 -2.35 -7.66
C GLU A 81 -11.92 -1.60 -8.06
N THR A 82 -11.98 -0.87 -9.17
CA THR A 82 -10.90 0.05 -9.53
C THR A 82 -10.99 1.34 -8.71
N PRO A 83 -9.87 2.03 -8.42
CA PRO A 83 -9.87 3.29 -7.68
C PRO A 83 -10.78 4.35 -8.30
N LEU A 84 -10.82 4.44 -9.64
CA LEU A 84 -11.68 5.37 -10.36
C LEU A 84 -13.18 5.09 -10.13
N ALA A 85 -13.59 3.82 -10.22
CA ALA A 85 -14.98 3.44 -10.02
C ALA A 85 -15.41 3.70 -8.57
N PHE A 86 -14.54 3.36 -7.62
CA PHE A 86 -14.76 3.65 -6.20
C PHE A 86 -14.87 5.14 -5.93
N LEU A 87 -13.95 5.95 -6.48
CA LEU A 87 -13.96 7.41 -6.34
C LEU A 87 -15.22 8.04 -6.92
N HIS A 88 -15.62 7.63 -8.12
CA HIS A 88 -16.85 8.15 -8.75
C HIS A 88 -18.08 7.86 -7.89
N ARG A 89 -18.16 6.64 -7.34
CA ARG A 89 -19.26 6.26 -6.44
C ARG A 89 -19.23 7.04 -5.13
N MET A 90 -18.05 7.21 -4.53
CA MET A 90 -17.87 8.00 -3.33
C MET A 90 -18.32 9.45 -3.53
N ILE A 91 -17.94 10.08 -4.63
CA ILE A 91 -18.37 11.43 -5.01
C ILE A 91 -19.89 11.51 -5.15
N THR A 92 -20.48 10.53 -5.85
CA THR A 92 -21.94 10.47 -6.07
C THR A 92 -22.70 10.31 -4.76
N THR A 93 -22.22 9.49 -3.83
CA THR A 93 -22.90 9.24 -2.54
C THR A 93 -22.69 10.38 -1.54
N THR A 94 -21.49 10.95 -1.48
CA THR A 94 -21.11 11.91 -0.42
C THR A 94 -21.26 13.37 -0.84
N SER A 95 -21.51 13.65 -2.13
CA SER A 95 -21.48 14.99 -2.75
C SER A 95 -20.16 15.73 -2.50
N LEU A 96 -19.05 14.98 -2.41
CA LEU A 96 -17.70 15.53 -2.28
C LEU A 96 -17.04 15.71 -3.64
N GLU A 97 -16.06 16.60 -3.72
CA GLU A 97 -15.24 16.79 -4.92
C GLU A 97 -13.99 15.89 -4.89
N ALA A 98 -13.46 15.53 -6.06
CA ALA A 98 -12.24 14.73 -6.19
C ALA A 98 -10.99 15.44 -5.63
N LYS A 99 -10.89 16.76 -5.87
CA LYS A 99 -9.67 17.53 -5.57
C LYS A 99 -9.37 17.63 -4.06
N PRO A 100 -10.32 17.97 -3.17
CA PRO A 100 -10.07 17.98 -1.72
C PRO A 100 -9.61 16.64 -1.14
N LEU A 101 -10.00 15.51 -1.73
CA LEU A 101 -9.59 14.18 -1.27
C LEU A 101 -8.08 13.96 -1.40
N LYS A 102 -7.46 14.49 -2.46
CA LYS A 102 -6.00 14.43 -2.67
C LYS A 102 -5.20 15.06 -1.52
N PHE A 103 -5.78 16.02 -0.81
CA PHE A 103 -5.13 16.77 0.27
C PHE A 103 -5.50 16.28 1.68
N ALA A 104 -6.31 15.23 1.82
CA ALA A 104 -6.87 14.81 3.10
C ALA A 104 -5.78 14.52 4.15
N TYR A 105 -4.73 13.77 3.77
CA TYR A 105 -3.59 13.47 4.63
C TYR A 105 -2.85 14.74 5.07
N SER A 106 -2.43 15.57 4.11
CA SER A 106 -1.68 16.80 4.38
C SER A 106 -2.46 17.76 5.29
N ARG A 107 -3.78 17.85 5.10
CA ARG A 107 -4.65 18.72 5.91
C ARG A 107 -4.81 18.19 7.33
N LEU A 108 -4.94 16.88 7.51
CA LEU A 108 -5.02 16.24 8.82
C LEU A 108 -3.72 16.43 9.60
N SER A 109 -2.57 16.19 8.96
CA SER A 109 -1.25 16.38 9.56
C SER A 109 -1.01 17.84 10.00
N SER A 110 -1.37 18.81 9.13
CA SER A 110 -1.35 20.24 9.49
C SER A 110 -2.23 20.57 10.69
N LEU A 111 -3.44 20.00 10.74
CA LEU A 111 -4.40 20.25 11.82
C LEU A 111 -3.88 19.69 13.15
N LEU A 112 -3.40 18.44 13.17
CA LEU A 112 -2.86 17.80 14.37
C LEU A 112 -1.66 18.58 14.92
N ARG A 113 -0.76 19.04 14.04
CA ARG A 113 0.37 19.89 14.45
C ARG A 113 -0.09 21.24 15.00
N THR A 114 -1.08 21.87 14.38
CA THR A 114 -1.63 23.17 14.83
C THR A 114 -2.30 23.06 16.21
N LEU A 115 -2.95 21.93 16.48
CA LEU A 115 -3.59 21.63 17.75
C LEU A 115 -2.61 21.15 18.85
N GLN A 116 -1.34 20.88 18.50
CA GLN A 116 -0.31 20.39 19.43
C GLN A 116 -0.77 19.16 20.21
N VAL A 117 -1.35 18.18 19.50
CA VAL A 117 -1.79 16.93 20.10
C VAL A 117 -0.57 16.16 20.62
N PRO A 118 -0.54 15.77 21.91
CA PRO A 118 0.62 15.10 22.50
C PRO A 118 0.75 13.63 22.10
N ASN A 119 -0.39 12.93 21.94
CA ASN A 119 -0.42 11.51 21.57
C ASN A 119 -0.99 11.35 20.15
N LEU A 120 -0.12 11.05 19.18
CA LEU A 120 -0.53 10.82 17.79
C LEU A 120 -1.13 9.42 17.59
N ASP A 121 -0.83 8.47 18.48
CA ASP A 121 -1.27 7.09 18.34
C ASP A 121 -2.79 6.94 18.43
N ASP A 122 -3.42 7.82 19.22
CA ASP A 122 -4.88 7.88 19.37
C ASP A 122 -5.60 8.28 18.05
N TYR A 123 -4.85 8.84 17.09
CA TYR A 123 -5.35 9.34 15.82
C TYR A 123 -4.89 8.53 14.60
N ASN A 124 -4.25 7.37 14.81
CA ASN A 124 -3.82 6.48 13.73
C ASN A 124 -4.99 6.08 12.82
N ALA A 125 -6.14 5.71 13.38
CA ALA A 125 -7.33 5.35 12.59
C ALA A 125 -7.84 6.48 11.67
N LEU A 126 -7.70 7.76 12.09
CA LEU A 126 -8.06 8.88 11.21
C LEU A 126 -7.01 9.13 10.13
N THR A 127 -5.75 8.87 10.47
CA THR A 127 -4.62 8.95 9.52
C THR A 127 -4.80 7.90 8.43
N ASP A 128 -5.14 6.65 8.79
CA ASP A 128 -5.40 5.57 7.82
C ASP A 128 -6.53 5.92 6.83
N VAL A 129 -7.62 6.52 7.32
CA VAL A 129 -8.73 6.97 6.47
C VAL A 129 -8.29 8.11 5.55
N ALA A 130 -7.49 9.05 6.06
CA ALA A 130 -7.00 10.18 5.29
C ALA A 130 -5.98 9.73 4.22
N ASP A 131 -5.11 8.78 4.55
CA ASP A 131 -4.17 8.15 3.62
C ASP A 131 -4.92 7.38 2.53
N PHE A 132 -5.87 6.53 2.90
CA PHE A 132 -6.71 5.80 1.95
C PHE A 132 -7.41 6.77 0.97
N ALA A 133 -8.05 7.83 1.49
CA ALA A 133 -8.72 8.83 0.65
C ALA A 133 -7.75 9.56 -0.28
N SER A 134 -6.56 9.92 0.21
CA SER A 134 -5.54 10.63 -0.56
C SER A 134 -4.96 9.75 -1.68
N LEU A 135 -4.70 8.47 -1.40
CA LEU A 135 -4.18 7.51 -2.37
C LEU A 135 -5.19 7.18 -3.46
N VAL A 136 -6.45 6.91 -3.08
CA VAL A 136 -7.53 6.65 -4.03
C VAL A 136 -7.74 7.84 -4.97
N ALA A 137 -7.67 9.07 -4.45
CA ALA A 137 -7.82 10.28 -5.27
C ALA A 137 -6.59 10.60 -6.12
N THR A 138 -5.39 10.27 -5.66
CA THR A 138 -4.15 10.54 -6.41
C THR A 138 -3.96 9.56 -7.57
N TYR A 139 -4.23 8.28 -7.33
CA TYR A 139 -4.01 7.20 -8.29
C TYR A 139 -5.29 6.74 -9.03
N SER A 140 -6.33 7.57 -9.06
CA SER A 140 -7.55 7.29 -9.85
C SER A 140 -7.39 7.57 -11.34
N GLU A 141 -6.42 8.41 -11.72
CA GLU A 141 -6.22 8.85 -13.10
C GLU A 141 -5.18 7.94 -13.81
N GLY A 142 -5.49 7.50 -15.04
CA GLY A 142 -4.59 6.71 -15.88
C GLY A 142 -4.80 5.20 -15.77
N LEU A 143 -3.71 4.43 -16.01
CA LEU A 143 -3.74 2.98 -15.92
C LEU A 143 -4.01 2.52 -14.48
N PRO A 144 -4.80 1.45 -14.26
CA PRO A 144 -5.13 0.97 -12.93
C PRO A 144 -3.88 0.36 -12.25
N LYS A 145 -3.19 1.17 -11.46
CA LYS A 145 -2.02 0.76 -10.66
C LYS A 145 -2.38 0.27 -9.27
N PHE A 146 -3.62 0.49 -8.85
CA PHE A 146 -4.17 0.04 -7.57
C PHE A 146 -5.48 -0.70 -7.79
N ALA A 147 -5.82 -1.58 -6.87
CA ALA A 147 -7.12 -2.23 -6.77
C ALA A 147 -7.66 -2.07 -5.34
N ILE A 148 -8.97 -1.91 -5.23
CA ILE A 148 -9.67 -1.88 -3.94
C ILE A 148 -10.39 -3.21 -3.81
N ILE A 149 -9.99 -4.00 -2.82
CA ILE A 149 -10.56 -5.31 -2.53
C ILE A 149 -11.32 -5.19 -1.23
N MET A 150 -12.59 -5.57 -1.24
CA MET A 150 -13.44 -5.59 -0.06
C MET A 150 -13.81 -7.03 0.25
N GLU A 151 -13.51 -7.49 1.44
CA GLU A 151 -13.72 -8.88 1.88
C GLU A 151 -14.63 -8.91 3.11
N PRO A 152 -15.61 -9.83 3.16
CA PRO A 152 -16.55 -9.93 4.30
C PRO A 152 -15.92 -10.54 5.56
N ASN A 153 -14.92 -11.39 5.38
CA ASN A 153 -14.23 -12.11 6.44
C ASN A 153 -12.72 -11.98 6.24
N GLY A 154 -12.11 -10.98 6.86
CA GLY A 154 -10.65 -10.82 6.89
C GLY A 154 -9.96 -11.79 7.84
N SER A 155 -10.71 -12.47 8.73
CA SER A 155 -10.16 -13.41 9.71
C SER A 155 -10.27 -14.86 9.25
N SER A 156 -9.24 -15.67 9.57
CA SER A 156 -9.24 -17.12 9.32
C SER A 156 -10.13 -17.90 10.32
N ILE A 157 -10.79 -17.20 11.25
CA ILE A 157 -11.60 -17.80 12.31
C ILE A 157 -13.00 -18.07 11.76
N PRO A 158 -13.46 -19.33 11.74
CA PRO A 158 -14.81 -19.66 11.28
C PRO A 158 -15.87 -18.97 12.15
N GLY A 159 -16.75 -18.17 11.53
CA GLY A 159 -17.88 -17.51 12.20
C GLY A 159 -17.62 -16.09 12.73
N ALA A 160 -16.39 -15.60 12.74
CA ALA A 160 -16.09 -14.20 13.01
C ALA A 160 -16.11 -13.40 11.69
N SER A 161 -17.12 -12.55 11.51
CA SER A 161 -17.16 -11.60 10.38
C SER A 161 -16.43 -10.33 10.77
N ASP A 162 -15.31 -10.10 10.09
CA ASP A 162 -14.51 -8.88 10.19
C ASP A 162 -14.35 -8.33 8.78
N PRO A 163 -15.21 -7.40 8.33
CA PRO A 163 -15.16 -6.91 6.97
C PRO A 163 -13.98 -5.95 6.80
N VAL A 164 -13.21 -6.12 5.73
CA VAL A 164 -11.99 -5.34 5.48
C VAL A 164 -12.07 -4.70 4.08
N ILE A 165 -11.60 -3.45 3.98
CA ILE A 165 -11.30 -2.79 2.71
C ILE A 165 -9.78 -2.69 2.59
N GLN A 166 -9.21 -3.32 1.57
CA GLN A 166 -7.78 -3.29 1.28
C GLN A 166 -7.52 -2.50 0.00
N LEU A 167 -6.63 -1.52 0.08
CA LEU A 167 -6.07 -0.85 -1.09
C LEU A 167 -4.77 -1.56 -1.48
N ALA A 168 -4.83 -2.40 -2.52
CA ALA A 168 -3.69 -3.14 -3.03
C ALA A 168 -2.96 -2.35 -4.12
N CYS A 169 -1.66 -2.13 -3.95
CA CYS A 169 -0.79 -1.62 -5.01
C CYS A 169 -0.41 -2.77 -5.96
N LEU A 170 -0.67 -2.59 -7.25
CA LEU A 170 -0.36 -3.56 -8.30
C LEU A 170 0.97 -3.24 -9.01
N ASP A 171 1.46 -2.00 -8.88
CA ASP A 171 2.65 -1.52 -9.59
C ASP A 171 3.76 -1.10 -8.61
N ALA A 172 4.72 -2.00 -8.40
CA ALA A 172 5.87 -1.76 -7.54
C ALA A 172 6.82 -0.67 -8.07
N SER A 173 6.75 -0.31 -9.36
CA SER A 173 7.60 0.73 -9.94
C SER A 173 7.34 2.11 -9.31
N LEU A 174 6.12 2.35 -8.81
CA LEU A 174 5.75 3.60 -8.15
C LEU A 174 6.62 3.91 -6.94
N ALA A 175 6.96 2.90 -6.14
CA ALA A 175 7.75 3.07 -4.93
C ALA A 175 9.23 3.37 -5.22
N ILE A 176 9.79 2.79 -6.29
CA ILE A 176 11.21 2.94 -6.64
C ILE A 176 11.47 4.14 -7.58
N ALA A 177 10.46 4.58 -8.35
CA ALA A 177 10.62 5.64 -9.34
C ALA A 177 11.25 6.95 -8.80
N PRO A 178 10.92 7.44 -7.58
CA PRO A 178 11.58 8.62 -7.02
C PRO A 178 13.08 8.44 -6.79
N LEU A 179 13.54 7.22 -6.48
CA LEU A 179 14.96 6.93 -6.26
C LEU A 179 15.76 7.09 -7.56
N PHE A 180 15.22 6.58 -8.68
CA PHE A 180 15.87 6.74 -10.00
C PHE A 180 15.88 8.18 -10.51
N LYS A 181 14.91 9.01 -10.08
CA LYS A 181 14.89 10.45 -10.41
C LYS A 181 15.88 11.24 -9.56
N ARG A 182 16.07 10.85 -8.30
CA ARG A 182 16.88 11.59 -7.32
C ARG A 182 18.37 11.27 -7.42
N PHE A 183 18.73 10.01 -7.67
CA PHE A 183 20.11 9.55 -7.66
C PHE A 183 20.60 9.27 -9.08
N GLY A 184 21.79 9.79 -9.43
CA GLY A 184 22.37 9.58 -10.76
C GLY A 184 22.81 8.14 -11.04
N SER A 185 23.14 7.36 -10.01
CA SER A 185 23.52 5.96 -10.13
C SER A 185 22.97 5.14 -8.95
N VAL A 186 22.21 4.10 -9.26
CA VAL A 186 21.66 3.15 -8.28
C VAL A 186 22.19 1.75 -8.61
N ILE A 187 22.80 1.09 -7.64
CA ILE A 187 23.36 -0.27 -7.80
C ILE A 187 22.52 -1.22 -6.95
N ILE A 188 21.94 -2.24 -7.59
CA ILE A 188 21.17 -3.29 -6.92
C ILE A 188 22.03 -4.55 -6.90
N THR A 189 22.37 -5.02 -5.70
CA THR A 189 23.16 -6.25 -5.52
C THR A 189 22.38 -7.25 -4.67
N SER A 190 22.24 -8.49 -5.15
CA SER A 190 21.76 -9.59 -4.33
C SER A 190 22.34 -10.91 -4.84
N GLY A 191 22.60 -11.84 -3.93
CA GLY A 191 23.13 -13.17 -4.25
C GLY A 191 22.07 -14.15 -4.76
N THR A 192 20.81 -13.75 -4.81
CA THR A 192 19.67 -14.63 -5.14
C THR A 192 18.74 -14.06 -6.21
N LEU A 193 19.16 -13.01 -6.94
CA LEU A 193 18.39 -12.47 -8.07
C LEU A 193 18.35 -13.49 -9.22
N SER A 194 17.21 -14.13 -9.41
CA SER A 194 17.02 -15.11 -10.48
C SER A 194 15.55 -15.19 -10.91
N PRO A 195 15.23 -15.02 -12.21
CA PRO A 195 16.10 -14.54 -13.28
C PRO A 195 16.36 -13.03 -13.16
N ILE A 196 17.61 -12.59 -13.42
CA ILE A 196 18.00 -11.18 -13.29
C ILE A 196 17.21 -10.25 -14.23
N ASP A 197 16.73 -10.77 -15.37
CA ASP A 197 15.95 -10.04 -16.38
C ASP A 197 14.51 -9.70 -15.97
N LEU A 198 14.01 -10.28 -14.88
CA LEU A 198 12.64 -10.04 -14.40
C LEU A 198 12.52 -8.66 -13.74
N TYR A 199 13.50 -8.27 -12.94
CA TYR A 199 13.44 -7.07 -12.11
C TYR A 199 13.35 -5.77 -12.93
N PRO A 200 14.11 -5.58 -14.03
CA PRO A 200 13.96 -4.42 -14.91
C PRO A 200 12.54 -4.26 -15.45
N LYS A 201 11.89 -5.38 -15.82
CA LYS A 201 10.52 -5.38 -16.35
C LYS A 201 9.48 -5.06 -15.27
N LEU A 202 9.64 -5.63 -14.07
CA LEU A 202 8.70 -5.44 -12.96
C LEU A 202 8.77 -4.02 -12.40
N LEU A 203 9.98 -3.48 -12.24
CA LEU A 203 10.23 -2.17 -11.63
C LEU A 203 10.31 -1.03 -12.66
N GLN A 204 10.12 -1.33 -13.95
CA GLN A 204 10.10 -0.37 -15.06
C GLN A 204 11.38 0.51 -15.13
N PHE A 205 12.55 -0.11 -15.06
CA PHE A 205 13.83 0.58 -15.23
C PHE A 205 14.74 -0.15 -16.22
N GLU A 206 15.67 0.59 -16.81
CA GLU A 206 16.65 0.07 -17.76
C GLU A 206 18.04 0.02 -17.11
N PRO A 207 18.54 -1.15 -16.65
CA PRO A 207 19.89 -1.26 -16.15
C PRO A 207 20.90 -1.06 -17.27
N ARG A 208 21.99 -0.36 -16.97
CA ARG A 208 23.15 -0.28 -17.88
C ARG A 208 24.00 -1.55 -17.86
N VAL A 209 24.05 -2.21 -16.71
CA VAL A 209 24.83 -3.43 -16.47
C VAL A 209 23.92 -4.41 -15.73
N SER A 210 23.84 -5.64 -16.24
CA SER A 210 23.10 -6.75 -15.64
C SER A 210 23.99 -7.97 -15.75
N GLU A 211 24.65 -8.33 -14.65
CA GLU A 211 25.66 -9.38 -14.62
C GLU A 211 25.37 -10.36 -13.49
N SER A 212 25.53 -11.65 -13.80
CA SER A 212 25.45 -12.73 -12.82
C SER A 212 26.83 -13.36 -12.68
N PHE A 213 27.40 -13.30 -11.48
CA PHE A 213 28.69 -13.89 -11.19
C PHE A 213 28.53 -15.32 -10.69
N ASN A 214 29.10 -16.26 -11.42
CA ASN A 214 29.14 -17.66 -10.98
C ASN A 214 30.04 -17.80 -9.75
N MET A 215 29.57 -18.57 -8.77
CA MET A 215 30.35 -18.92 -7.59
C MET A 215 31.54 -19.79 -7.99
N SER A 216 32.76 -19.33 -7.73
CA SER A 216 33.99 -20.12 -7.93
C SER A 216 34.56 -20.55 -6.58
N THR A 217 34.25 -21.78 -6.14
CA THR A 217 34.84 -22.35 -4.93
C THR A 217 35.86 -23.45 -5.29
N PHE A 218 36.97 -23.52 -4.55
CA PHE A 218 38.01 -24.56 -4.75
C PHE A 218 37.49 -26.00 -4.50
N ARG A 219 36.39 -26.13 -3.76
CA ARG A 219 35.67 -27.37 -3.53
C ARG A 219 34.16 -27.15 -3.76
N PRO A 220 33.39 -28.17 -4.18
CA PRO A 220 31.95 -28.07 -4.26
C PRO A 220 31.35 -28.03 -2.84
N CYS A 221 31.09 -26.83 -2.31
CA CYS A 221 30.64 -26.63 -0.92
C CYS A 221 29.14 -26.88 -0.71
N ILE A 222 28.32 -26.83 -1.79
CA ILE A 222 26.87 -27.00 -1.72
C ILE A 222 26.45 -27.98 -2.82
N ARG A 223 25.65 -28.98 -2.46
CA ARG A 223 25.10 -29.99 -3.37
C ARG A 223 23.59 -30.01 -3.22
N PRO A 224 22.84 -29.20 -4.00
CA PRO A 224 21.39 -29.24 -3.94
C PRO A 224 20.89 -30.60 -4.44
N LEU A 225 20.00 -31.22 -3.68
CA LEU A 225 19.28 -32.45 -4.05
C LEU A 225 17.81 -32.10 -4.24
N VAL A 226 17.22 -32.53 -5.35
CA VAL A 226 15.77 -32.38 -5.58
C VAL A 226 15.12 -33.74 -5.41
N ILE A 227 14.32 -33.89 -4.36
CA ILE A 227 13.55 -35.10 -4.08
C ILE A 227 12.17 -34.94 -4.70
N THR A 228 11.83 -35.81 -5.65
CA THR A 228 10.54 -35.77 -6.35
C THR A 228 9.59 -36.88 -5.92
N ARG A 229 10.12 -37.99 -5.38
CA ARG A 229 9.36 -39.19 -5.01
C ARG A 229 9.89 -39.84 -3.75
N GLY A 230 8.98 -40.46 -3.00
CA GLY A 230 9.29 -41.32 -1.87
C GLY A 230 9.79 -42.71 -2.31
N SER A 231 10.16 -43.52 -1.33
CA SER A 231 10.58 -44.93 -1.54
C SER A 231 9.49 -45.79 -2.20
N ASP A 232 8.23 -45.41 -2.01
CA ASP A 232 7.03 -46.04 -2.57
C ASP A 232 6.65 -45.51 -3.96
N GLN A 233 7.50 -44.68 -4.58
CA GLN A 233 7.27 -44.01 -5.87
C GLN A 233 6.10 -43.01 -5.88
N LEU A 234 5.50 -42.70 -4.74
CA LEU A 234 4.52 -41.62 -4.65
C LEU A 234 5.22 -40.26 -4.64
N PRO A 235 4.56 -39.21 -5.17
CA PRO A 235 5.14 -37.87 -5.20
C PRO A 235 5.34 -37.31 -3.79
N VAL A 236 6.44 -36.59 -3.60
CA VAL A 236 6.64 -35.74 -2.41
C VAL A 236 6.24 -34.32 -2.81
N SER A 237 5.12 -33.82 -2.28
CA SER A 237 4.51 -32.56 -2.69
C SER A 237 3.91 -31.83 -1.50
N THR A 238 3.91 -30.50 -1.53
CA THR A 238 3.18 -29.65 -0.58
C THR A 238 2.04 -28.88 -1.28
N LYS A 239 1.70 -29.27 -2.51
CA LYS A 239 0.59 -28.72 -3.30
C LYS A 239 -0.72 -28.88 -2.52
N PHE A 240 -1.53 -27.83 -2.48
CA PHE A 240 -2.76 -27.78 -1.67
C PHE A 240 -3.67 -28.99 -1.84
N ASP A 241 -3.93 -29.39 -3.09
CA ASP A 241 -4.79 -30.53 -3.43
C ASP A 241 -4.30 -31.87 -2.86
N ASP A 242 -2.98 -32.04 -2.74
CA ASP A 242 -2.34 -33.30 -2.35
C ASP A 242 -2.12 -33.39 -0.83
N ARG A 243 -2.38 -32.31 -0.07
CA ARG A 243 -2.14 -32.27 1.40
C ARG A 243 -3.03 -33.22 2.18
N GLY A 244 -4.18 -33.59 1.63
CA GLY A 244 -5.09 -34.56 2.23
C GLY A 244 -4.66 -36.02 2.02
N ASP A 245 -3.69 -36.28 1.13
CA ASP A 245 -3.22 -37.63 0.86
C ASP A 245 -2.22 -38.09 1.94
N MET A 246 -2.64 -39.11 2.69
CA MET A 246 -1.82 -39.73 3.73
C MET A 246 -0.50 -40.31 3.20
N GLY A 247 -0.45 -40.74 1.93
CA GLY A 247 0.78 -41.23 1.30
C GLY A 247 1.82 -40.11 1.16
N VAL A 248 1.40 -38.93 0.70
CA VAL A 248 2.26 -37.76 0.56
C VAL A 248 2.76 -37.26 1.92
N VAL A 249 1.87 -37.20 2.92
CA VAL A 249 2.24 -36.80 4.29
C VAL A 249 3.24 -37.78 4.91
N ARG A 250 3.02 -39.09 4.74
CA ARG A 250 3.94 -40.13 5.23
C ARG A 250 5.31 -40.00 4.59
N ASN A 251 5.38 -39.80 3.27
CA ASN A 251 6.65 -39.67 2.57
C ASN A 251 7.40 -38.39 2.94
N TYR A 252 6.68 -37.29 3.11
CA TYR A 252 7.27 -36.04 3.62
C TYR A 252 7.81 -36.22 5.04
N GLY A 253 7.08 -36.94 5.89
CA GLY A 253 7.52 -37.30 7.24
C GLY A 253 8.75 -38.22 7.24
N SER A 254 8.77 -39.28 6.41
CA SER A 254 9.90 -40.20 6.28
C SER A 254 11.15 -39.46 5.82
N MET A 255 11.01 -38.59 4.81
CA MET A 255 12.10 -37.75 4.32
C MET A 255 12.71 -36.89 5.43
N LEU A 256 11.89 -36.27 6.28
CA LEU A 256 12.38 -35.45 7.40
C LEU A 256 13.08 -36.25 8.50
N VAL A 257 12.76 -37.54 8.65
CA VAL A 257 13.42 -38.42 9.62
C VAL A 257 14.72 -39.01 9.07
N GLU A 258 14.78 -39.24 7.75
CA GLU A 258 15.93 -39.82 7.07
C GLU A 258 17.03 -38.80 6.71
N LEU A 259 16.68 -37.52 6.57
CA LEU A 259 17.61 -36.39 6.42
C LEU A 259 18.26 -36.00 7.74
#